data_AF-A0A2H0KGT8-F1
#
_entry.id   AF-A0A2H0KGT8-F1
#
_cell.length_a   1.000
_cell.length_b   1.000
_cell.length_c   1.000
_cell.angle_alpha   90.00
_cell.angle_beta   90.00
_cell.angle_gamma   90.00
#
_symmetry.space_group_name_H-M   'P 1'
#
loop_
_entity.id
_entity.type
_entity.pdbx_description
1 polymer ?
#
loop_
_entity_poly.entity_id
_entity_poly.type
_entity_poly.pdbx_seq_one_letter_code
_entity_poly.pdbx_strand_id
1 'polypeptide(L)'
;MFYYVYILQSQKDQSLYIGYTSDLKKRFKEHNEGKSLAAKPFRPYKLIFYEAFLGRIDAKRRKTYLKGGYGRKTIKSMLDKYFKVKI
;
A
#
# COMPACT_ATOMS: atom_id res chain seq x y z
N MET A 1 -16.46 7.32 -9.85
CA MET A 1 -15.33 7.63 -8.94
C MET A 1 -14.63 6.33 -8.59
N PHE A 2 -13.30 6.23 -8.74
CA PHE A 2 -12.56 5.01 -8.38
C PHE A 2 -12.14 5.01 -6.90
N TYR A 3 -11.98 3.81 -6.35
CA TYR A 3 -11.37 3.54 -5.05
C TYR A 3 -10.10 2.72 -5.27
N TYR A 4 -9.01 3.13 -4.63
CA TYR A 4 -7.70 2.54 -4.79
C TYR A 4 -7.32 1.78 -3.54
N VAL A 5 -6.90 0.53 -3.69
CA VAL A 5 -6.13 -0.19 -2.67
C VAL A 5 -4.67 -0.06 -3.04
N TYR A 6 -3.83 0.29 -2.08
CA TYR A 6 -2.43 0.61 -2.37
C TYR A 6 -1.48 0.00 -1.35
N ILE A 7 -0.25 -0.26 -1.81
CA ILE A 7 0.85 -0.76 -1.00
C ILE A 7 2.00 0.24 -1.07
N LEU A 8 2.34 0.81 0.08
CA LEU A 8 3.54 1.59 0.25
C LEU A 8 4.62 0.74 0.90
N GLN A 9 5.86 0.93 0.47
CA GLN A 9 7.04 0.39 1.13
C GLN A 9 7.79 1.53 1.82
N SER A 10 8.02 1.38 3.11
CA SER A 10 8.94 2.22 3.85
C SER A 10 10.35 1.99 3.31
N GLN A 11 11.02 3.05 2.88
CA GLN A 11 12.42 2.96 2.47
C GLN A 11 13.37 2.85 3.67
N LYS A 12 12.87 3.11 4.89
CA LYS A 12 13.65 3.07 6.12
C LYS A 12 13.87 1.65 6.63
N ASP A 13 12.83 0.83 6.64
CA ASP A 13 12.84 -0.51 7.24
C ASP A 13 12.21 -1.58 6.33
N GLN A 14 11.89 -1.23 5.09
CA GLN A 14 11.25 -2.12 4.10
C GLN A 14 9.85 -2.62 4.51
N SER A 15 9.26 -2.07 5.58
CA SER A 15 7.92 -2.43 6.01
C SER A 15 6.86 -2.03 4.99
N LEU A 16 5.78 -2.82 4.91
CA LEU A 16 4.69 -2.58 3.98
C LEU A 16 3.48 -1.96 4.68
N TYR A 17 2.99 -0.86 4.13
CA TYR A 17 1.72 -0.25 4.52
C TYR A 17 0.66 -0.55 3.46
N ILE A 18 -0.47 -1.12 3.89
CA ILE A 18 -1.61 -1.44 3.02
C ILE A 18 -2.79 -0.55 3.40
N GLY A 19 -3.23 0.28 2.46
CA GLY A 19 -4.31 1.24 2.65
C GLY A 19 -5.32 1.23 1.52
N TYR A 20 -6.37 2.04 1.67
CA TYR A 20 -7.28 2.36 0.58
C TYR A 20 -7.72 3.82 0.64
N THR A 21 -8.07 4.40 -0.51
CA THR A 21 -8.43 5.82 -0.65
C THR A 21 -9.21 6.05 -1.94
N SER A 22 -10.01 7.12 -2.03
CA SER A 22 -10.57 7.59 -3.32
C SER A 22 -9.62 8.51 -4.08
N ASP A 23 -8.57 9.01 -3.40
CA ASP A 23 -7.52 9.85 -3.98
C ASP A 23 -6.14 9.30 -3.60
N LEU A 24 -5.50 8.61 -4.54
CA LEU A 24 -4.20 7.95 -4.32
C LEU A 24 -3.06 8.96 -4.23
N LYS A 25 -3.06 9.98 -5.08
CA LYS A 25 -2.00 11.00 -5.15
C LYS A 25 -1.95 11.81 -3.86
N LYS A 26 -3.09 12.33 -3.41
CA LYS A 26 -3.19 13.08 -2.15
C LYS A 26 -2.75 12.22 -0.97
N ARG A 27 -3.24 10.98 -0.88
CA ARG A 27 -2.92 10.09 0.24
C ARG A 27 -1.44 9.73 0.28
N PHE A 28 -0.80 9.51 -0.87
CA PHE A 28 0.64 9.26 -0.95
C PHE A 28 1.45 10.46 -0.43
N LYS A 29 1.09 11.67 -0.83
CA LYS A 29 1.70 12.91 -0.34
C LYS A 29 1.52 13.06 1.18
N GLU A 30 0.31 12.85 1.70
CA GLU A 30 0.02 12.92 3.15
C GLU A 30 0.86 11.93 3.99
N HIS A 31 1.06 10.71 3.48
CA HIS A 31 1.90 9.71 4.13
C HIS A 31 3.35 10.15 4.20
N ASN A 32 3.89 10.74 3.13
CA ASN A 32 5.26 11.28 3.11
C ASN A 32 5.41 12.61 3.86
N GLU A 33 4.35 13.38 4.03
CA GLU A 33 4.32 14.57 4.89
C GLU A 33 4.17 14.23 6.39
N GLY A 34 3.88 12.97 6.72
CA GLY A 34 3.80 12.51 8.11
C GLY A 34 2.51 12.91 8.80
N LYS A 35 1.46 13.18 8.02
CA LYS A 35 0.11 13.54 8.52
C LYS A 35 -0.62 12.36 9.17
N SER A 36 -0.11 11.13 9.01
CA SER A 36 -0.62 9.95 9.70
C SER A 36 0.32 9.56 10.84
N LEU A 37 -0.16 9.64 12.09
CA LEU A 37 0.63 9.32 13.28
C LEU A 37 1.27 7.92 13.22
N ALA A 38 0.53 6.93 12.72
CA ALA A 38 1.02 5.55 12.62
C ALA A 38 2.02 5.34 11.48
N ALA A 39 1.97 6.13 10.41
CA ALA A 39 2.86 6.00 9.26
C ALA A 39 4.08 6.93 9.34
N LYS A 40 3.96 8.03 10.11
CA LYS A 40 5.00 9.06 10.29
C LYS A 40 6.38 8.49 10.65
N PRO A 41 6.53 7.45 11.51
CA PRO A 41 7.83 6.92 11.92
C PRO A 41 8.59 6.15 10.82
N PHE A 42 7.89 5.69 9.78
CA PHE A 42 8.42 4.79 8.75
C PHE A 42 8.53 5.46 7.37
N ARG A 43 8.50 6.79 7.33
CA ARG A 43 8.84 7.56 6.14
C ARG A 43 10.36 7.48 5.86
N PRO A 44 10.80 7.71 4.61
CA PRO A 44 9.99 7.99 3.43
C PRO A 44 9.36 6.72 2.84
N TYR A 45 8.23 6.88 2.16
CA TYR A 45 7.48 5.81 1.51
C TYR A 45 7.60 5.87 0.00
N LYS A 46 7.76 4.71 -0.61
CA LYS A 46 7.61 4.48 -2.05
C LYS A 46 6.28 3.76 -2.32
N LEU A 47 5.50 4.24 -3.27
CA LEU A 47 4.34 3.51 -3.78
C LEU A 47 4.84 2.38 -4.70
N ILE A 48 4.61 1.13 -4.32
CA ILE A 48 5.11 -0.04 -5.06
C ILE A 48 4.03 -0.75 -5.86
N PHE A 49 2.76 -0.56 -5.49
CA PHE A 49 1.63 -1.19 -6.14
C PHE A 49 0.30 -0.51 -5.78
N TYR A 50 -0.67 -0.55 -6.70
CA TYR A 50 -2.07 -0.21 -6.43
C TYR A 50 -3.04 -0.95 -7.36
N GLU A 51 -4.27 -1.14 -6.90
CA GLU A 51 -5.41 -1.67 -7.66
C GLU A 51 -6.57 -0.66 -7.59
N ALA A 52 -7.30 -0.48 -8.68
CA ALA A 52 -8.46 0.41 -8.76
C ALA A 52 -9.77 -0.39 -8.81
N PHE A 53 -10.79 0.10 -8.11
CA PHE A 53 -12.11 -0.50 -7.99
C PHE A 53 -13.19 0.55 -8.23
N LEU A 54 -14.29 0.17 -8.88
CA LEU A 54 -15.48 1.01 -8.96
C LEU A 54 -16.28 0.98 -7.63
N GLY A 55 -16.33 -0.19 -6.99
CA GLY A 55 -17.04 -0.40 -5.72
C GLY A 55 -16.19 -0.11 -4.49
N ARG A 56 -16.69 0.75 -3.59
CA ARG A 56 -16.05 1.04 -2.29
C ARG A 56 -15.90 -0.20 -1.43
N ILE A 57 -16.92 -1.06 -1.44
CA ILE A 57 -16.98 -2.27 -0.62
C ILE A 57 -15.95 -3.28 -1.14
N ASP A 58 -15.81 -3.42 -2.45
CA ASP A 58 -14.83 -4.32 -3.08
C ASP A 58 -13.41 -3.90 -2.74
N ALA A 59 -13.10 -2.60 -2.86
CA ALA A 59 -11.80 -2.06 -2.43
C ALA A 59 -11.52 -2.34 -0.94
N LYS A 60 -12.51 -2.16 -0.06
CA LYS A 60 -12.37 -2.45 1.37
C LYS A 60 -12.13 -3.94 1.64
N ARG A 61 -12.90 -4.83 0.99
CA ARG A 61 -12.74 -6.30 1.10
C ARG A 61 -11.34 -6.71 0.64
N ARG A 62 -10.88 -6.19 -0.51
CA ARG A 62 -9.54 -6.44 -1.03
C ARG A 62 -8.46 -5.96 -0.08
N LYS A 63 -8.55 -4.74 0.45
CA LYS A 63 -7.61 -4.22 1.46
C LYS A 63 -7.55 -5.13 2.70
N THR A 64 -8.69 -5.64 3.16
CA THR A 64 -8.73 -6.55 4.32
C THR A 64 -8.08 -7.89 3.99
N TYR A 65 -8.38 -8.47 2.82
CA TYR A 65 -7.72 -9.67 2.33
C TYR A 65 -6.20 -9.51 2.27
N LEU A 66 -5.71 -8.42 1.67
CA LEU A 66 -4.27 -8.13 1.53
C LEU A 66 -3.55 -7.99 2.89
N LYS A 67 -4.25 -7.55 3.94
CA LYS A 67 -3.71 -7.51 5.32
C LYS A 67 -3.63 -8.89 6.00
N GLY A 68 -4.35 -9.89 5.49
CA GLY A 68 -4.32 -11.26 6.00
C GLY A 68 -3.10 -12.06 5.54
N GLY A 69 -2.90 -13.25 6.09
CA GLY A 69 -1.75 -14.12 5.77
C GLY A 69 -1.67 -14.52 4.29
N TYR A 70 -2.79 -14.98 3.72
CA TYR A 70 -2.88 -15.31 2.29
C TYR A 70 -2.69 -14.08 1.39
N GLY A 71 -3.22 -12.93 1.80
CA GLY A 71 -3.00 -11.67 1.11
C GLY A 71 -1.53 -11.27 1.07
N ARG A 72 -0.80 -11.42 2.19
CA ARG A 72 0.65 -11.17 2.21
C ARG A 72 1.43 -12.12 1.32
N LYS A 73 1.04 -13.41 1.25
CA LYS A 73 1.63 -14.35 0.28
C LYS A 73 1.38 -13.91 -1.16
N THR A 74 0.18 -13.43 -1.46
CA THR A 74 -0.18 -12.88 -2.77
C THR A 74 0.69 -11.68 -3.13
N ILE A 75 0.91 -10.74 -2.21
CA ILE A 75 1.78 -9.57 -2.43
C ILE A 75 3.21 -10.02 -2.75
N LYS A 76 3.76 -10.97 -1.98
CA LYS A 76 5.10 -11.50 -2.20
C LYS A 76 5.24 -12.16 -3.58
N SER A 77 4.24 -12.94 -3.99
CA SER A 77 4.24 -13.61 -5.30
C SER A 77 4.15 -12.59 -6.44
N MET A 78 3.20 -11.65 -6.34
CA MET A 78 2.97 -10.63 -7.37
C MET A 78 4.15 -9.67 -7.55
N LEU A 79 4.86 -9.35 -6.47
CA LEU A 79 5.99 -8.43 -6.46
C LEU A 79 7.33 -9.16 -6.25
N ASP A 80 7.41 -10.45 -6.62
CA ASP A 80 8.57 -11.31 -6.37
C ASP A 80 9.87 -10.70 -6.94
N LYS A 81 9.85 -10.29 -8.21
CA LYS A 81 11.01 -9.64 -8.84
C LYS A 81 11.36 -8.31 -8.18
N TYR A 82 10.36 -7.50 -7.82
CA TYR A 82 10.59 -6.22 -7.16
C TYR A 82 11.30 -6.38 -5.81
N PHE A 83 10.93 -7.41 -5.02
CA PHE A 83 11.57 -7.68 -3.73
C PHE A 83 12.93 -8.38 -3.85
N LYS A 84 13.19 -9.10 -4.96
CA LYS A 84 14.48 -9.77 -5.21
C LYS A 84 15.55 -8.86 -5.78
N VAL A 85 15.19 -7.74 -6.40
CA VAL A 85 16.15 -6.72 -6.84
C VAL A 85 16.65 -5.97 -5.60
N LYS A 86 17.68 -6.54 -4.95
CA LYS A 86 18.57 -5.77 -4.08
C LYS A 86 19.49 -4.95 -4.99
N ILE A 87 19.42 -3.63 -4.87
CA ILE A 87 20.56 -2.76 -5.22
C ILE A 87 21.64 -3.01 -4.17
#